data_AF-B6BJ66-F1
#
_entry.id   AF-B6BJ66-F1
#
_cell.length_a   1.000
_cell.length_b   1.000
_cell.length_c   1.000
_cell.angle_alpha   90.00
_cell.angle_beta   90.00
_cell.angle_gamma   90.00
#
_symmetry.space_group_name_H-M   'P 1'
#
loop_
_entity.id
_entity.type
_entity.pdbx_description
1 polymer ?
#
loop_
_entity_poly.entity_id
_entity_poly.type
_entity_poly.pdbx_seq_one_letter_code
_entity_poly.pdbx_strand_id
1 'polypeptide(L)'
;MKDFKVTEKIGTDGIKIVVIGVGGGGSNMVDNLVQSDIADKVKLVAINTDAQALKNSKVPHKLQIGKKITDGKGAGMNPEVGKASAMESYDEIKDMLMKFSEKEDTQ
;
A
#
# COMPACT_ATOMS: atom_id res chain seq x y z
N MET A 1 13.16 24.18 -39.40
CA MET A 1 14.02 23.71 -38.29
C MET A 1 13.20 22.68 -37.54
N LYS A 2 13.60 21.41 -37.45
CA LYS A 2 12.84 20.41 -36.70
C LYS A 2 13.20 20.56 -35.22
N ASP A 3 12.21 20.83 -34.38
CA ASP A 3 12.37 20.93 -32.94
C ASP A 3 12.89 19.59 -32.39
N PHE A 4 14.09 19.61 -31.84
CA PHE A 4 14.69 18.46 -31.17
C PHE A 4 14.13 18.41 -29.75
N LYS A 5 13.19 17.50 -29.50
CA LYS A 5 12.62 17.29 -28.17
C LYS A 5 13.50 16.32 -27.39
N VAL A 6 14.40 16.83 -26.55
CA VAL A 6 15.10 16.02 -25.56
C VAL A 6 14.05 15.49 -24.58
N THR A 7 13.87 14.18 -24.54
CA THR A 7 13.05 13.50 -23.53
C THR A 7 14.01 12.73 -22.63
N GLU A 8 14.23 13.23 -21.42
CA GLU A 8 14.84 12.41 -20.37
C GLU A 8 13.83 11.36 -19.93
N LYS A 9 14.02 10.13 -20.41
CA LYS A 9 13.43 8.96 -19.75
C LYS A 9 14.29 8.64 -18.53
N ILE A 10 13.88 9.12 -17.36
CA ILE A 10 14.27 8.47 -16.11
C ILE A 10 13.50 7.16 -16.06
N GLY A 11 14.01 6.14 -16.74
CA GLY A 11 13.38 4.83 -16.82
C GLY A 11 13.52 4.10 -15.50
N THR A 12 12.42 3.94 -14.78
CA THR A 12 12.28 2.90 -13.74
C THR A 12 11.88 1.56 -14.37
N ASP A 13 12.11 1.38 -15.69
CA ASP A 13 11.72 0.20 -16.45
C ASP A 13 12.30 -1.06 -15.78
N GLY A 14 11.44 -1.79 -15.06
CA GLY A 14 11.77 -3.01 -14.33
C GLY A 14 11.86 -2.89 -12.80
N ILE A 15 11.95 -1.70 -12.22
CA ILE A 15 11.98 -1.52 -10.75
C ILE A 15 10.55 -1.35 -10.23
N LYS A 16 10.12 -2.30 -9.41
CA LYS A 16 8.80 -2.26 -8.77
C LYS A 16 8.93 -1.65 -7.39
N ILE A 17 8.32 -0.48 -7.20
CA ILE A 17 8.28 0.22 -5.92
C ILE A 17 6.89 0.03 -5.32
N VAL A 18 6.84 -0.49 -4.09
CA VAL A 18 5.62 -0.62 -3.29
C VAL A 18 5.74 0.30 -2.09
N VAL A 19 4.77 1.19 -1.91
CA VAL A 19 4.68 2.11 -0.77
C VAL A 19 3.54 1.67 0.12
N ILE A 20 3.86 1.34 1.36
CA ILE A 20 2.90 0.77 2.31
C ILE A 20 2.68 1.76 3.46
N GLY A 21 1.47 2.30 3.55
CA GLY A 21 1.01 3.09 4.69
C GLY A 21 0.44 2.18 5.76
N VAL A 22 1.08 2.14 6.94
CA VAL A 22 0.62 1.32 8.08
C VAL A 22 -0.06 2.19 9.13
N GLY A 23 -1.22 1.75 9.62
CA GLY A 23 -2.01 2.44 10.65
C GLY A 23 -2.64 3.75 10.13
N GLY A 24 -3.23 4.54 11.03
CA GLY A 24 -3.97 5.76 10.65
C GLY A 24 -3.11 6.81 9.95
N GLY A 25 -1.96 7.17 10.53
CA GLY A 25 -1.05 8.17 9.95
C GLY A 25 -0.45 7.72 8.62
N GLY A 26 -0.01 6.46 8.54
CA GLY A 26 0.52 5.88 7.31
C GLY A 26 -0.55 5.80 6.22
N SER A 27 -1.76 5.34 6.54
CA SER A 27 -2.88 5.28 5.58
C SER A 27 -3.25 6.67 5.05
N ASN A 28 -3.30 7.68 5.92
CA ASN A 28 -3.54 9.06 5.50
C ASN A 28 -2.44 9.58 4.58
N MET A 29 -1.16 9.23 4.83
CA MET A 29 -0.06 9.63 3.96
C MET A 29 -0.20 9.02 2.56
N VAL A 30 -0.45 7.72 2.45
CA VAL A 30 -0.63 7.08 1.13
C VAL A 30 -1.92 7.53 0.43
N ASP A 31 -2.98 7.87 1.17
CA ASP A 31 -4.20 8.46 0.60
C ASP A 31 -3.93 9.81 -0.09
N ASN A 32 -3.02 10.62 0.48
CA ASN A 32 -2.61 11.88 -0.16
C ASN A 32 -1.76 11.64 -1.42
N LEU A 33 -0.98 10.55 -1.44
CA LEU A 33 -0.19 10.19 -2.63
C LEU A 33 -1.05 9.73 -3.81
N VAL A 34 -2.28 9.25 -3.59
CA VAL A 34 -3.19 8.80 -4.66
C VAL A 34 -3.44 9.87 -5.72
N GLN A 35 -3.43 11.15 -5.35
CA GLN A 35 -3.68 12.28 -6.26
C GLN A 35 -2.39 12.91 -6.81
N SER A 36 -1.23 12.35 -6.49
CA SER A 36 0.08 12.87 -6.92
C SER A 36 0.59 12.16 -8.17
N ASP A 37 1.46 12.83 -8.91
CA ASP A 37 2.15 12.26 -10.08
C ASP A 37 3.05 11.05 -9.74
N ILE A 38 3.26 10.78 -8.44
CA ILE A 38 3.99 9.61 -7.95
C ILE A 38 3.11 8.35 -8.01
N ALA A 39 1.78 8.48 -7.94
CA ALA A 39 0.84 7.35 -7.92
C ALA A 39 0.99 6.44 -9.14
N ASP A 40 1.28 7.01 -10.32
CA ASP A 40 1.47 6.26 -11.56
C ASP A 40 2.78 5.45 -11.60
N LYS A 41 3.70 5.73 -10.66
CA LYS A 41 5.06 5.14 -10.63
C LYS A 41 5.26 4.12 -9.51
N VAL A 42 4.32 4.00 -8.59
CA VAL A 42 4.44 3.14 -7.41
C VAL A 42 3.13 2.40 -7.13
N LYS A 43 3.21 1.21 -6.55
CA LYS A 43 2.03 0.53 -6.01
C LYS A 43 1.76 1.05 -4.59
N LEU A 44 0.66 1.76 -4.41
CA LEU A 44 0.23 2.29 -3.11
C LEU A 44 -0.59 1.23 -2.37
N VAL A 45 -0.28 1.00 -1.09
CA VAL A 45 -0.97 0.02 -0.23
C VAL A 45 -1.30 0.65 1.12
N ALA A 46 -2.52 0.46 1.60
CA ALA A 46 -2.92 0.81 2.97
C ALA A 46 -3.09 -0.46 3.81
N ILE A 47 -2.42 -0.53 4.96
CA ILE A 47 -2.55 -1.62 5.93
C ILE A 47 -3.04 -1.05 7.26
N ASN A 48 -4.12 -1.60 7.81
CA ASN A 48 -4.62 -1.14 9.10
C ASN A 48 -5.33 -2.27 9.87
N THR A 49 -5.42 -2.12 11.18
CA THR A 49 -6.28 -2.96 12.04
C THR A 49 -7.73 -2.46 12.04
N ASP A 50 -7.93 -1.16 11.81
CA ASP A 50 -9.24 -0.51 11.77
C ASP A 50 -9.89 -0.66 10.39
N ALA A 51 -11.02 -1.37 10.34
CA ALA A 51 -11.78 -1.62 9.13
C ALA A 51 -12.46 -0.35 8.58
N GLN A 52 -12.88 0.56 9.45
CA GLN A 52 -13.50 1.83 9.04
C GLN A 52 -12.48 2.73 8.38
N ALA A 53 -11.27 2.81 8.95
CA ALA A 53 -10.17 3.56 8.35
C ALA A 53 -9.83 3.06 6.93
N LEU A 54 -9.74 1.74 6.74
CA LEU A 54 -9.49 1.16 5.41
C LEU A 54 -10.64 1.38 4.43
N LYS A 55 -11.90 1.32 4.91
CA LYS A 55 -13.07 1.61 4.08
C LYS A 55 -13.03 3.04 3.52
N ASN A 56 -12.57 3.99 4.32
CA ASN A 56 -12.48 5.40 3.95
C ASN A 56 -11.24 5.74 3.09
N SER A 57 -10.23 4.87 3.07
CA SER A 57 -9.01 5.08 2.28
C SER A 57 -9.28 5.05 0.77
N LYS A 58 -8.64 5.96 0.05
CA LYS A 58 -8.70 6.12 -1.42
C LYS A 58 -7.71 5.21 -2.15
N VAL A 59 -6.75 4.62 -1.43
CA VAL A 59 -5.74 3.73 -1.98
C VAL A 59 -6.39 2.48 -2.60
N PRO A 60 -5.95 2.03 -3.79
CA PRO A 60 -6.55 0.87 -4.47
C PRO A 60 -6.26 -0.46 -3.75
N HIS A 61 -5.06 -0.65 -3.21
CA HIS A 61 -4.67 -1.87 -2.51
C HIS A 61 -4.80 -1.69 -1.00
N LYS A 62 -5.62 -2.52 -0.36
CA LYS A 62 -5.95 -2.40 1.06
C LYS A 62 -5.88 -3.76 1.74
N LEU A 63 -5.29 -3.81 2.93
CA LEU A 63 -5.24 -5.02 3.74
C LEU A 63 -5.60 -4.71 5.20
N GLN A 64 -6.67 -5.35 5.67
CA GLN A 64 -7.00 -5.35 7.09
C GLN A 64 -6.23 -6.47 7.80
N ILE A 65 -5.48 -6.12 8.85
CA ILE A 65 -4.71 -7.07 9.66
C ILE A 65 -5.34 -7.27 11.04
N GLY A 66 -5.11 -8.43 11.66
CA GLY A 66 -5.59 -8.74 13.01
C GLY A 66 -7.12 -8.77 13.13
N LYS A 67 -7.79 -9.36 12.14
CA LYS A 67 -9.27 -9.46 12.11
C LYS A 67 -9.79 -10.21 13.34
N LYS A 68 -9.09 -11.26 13.78
CA LYS A 68 -9.48 -12.06 14.94
C LYS A 68 -9.11 -11.41 16.27
N ILE A 69 -8.01 -10.63 16.29
CA ILE A 69 -7.55 -9.94 17.51
C ILE A 69 -8.36 -8.67 17.79
N THR A 70 -8.74 -7.92 16.76
CA THR A 70 -9.29 -6.56 16.93
C THR A 70 -10.76 -6.43 16.55
N ASP A 71 -11.37 -7.46 15.94
CA ASP A 71 -12.69 -7.40 15.31
C ASP A 71 -12.85 -6.20 14.35
N GLY A 72 -11.75 -5.70 13.79
CA GLY A 72 -11.73 -4.52 12.92
C GLY A 72 -11.93 -3.18 13.62
N LYS A 73 -11.83 -3.11 14.95
CA LYS A 73 -11.96 -1.88 15.74
C LYS A 73 -10.64 -1.13 15.94
N GLY A 74 -9.54 -1.69 15.43
CA GLY A 74 -8.20 -1.12 15.57
C GLY A 74 -7.45 -1.61 16.80
N ALA A 75 -6.14 -1.33 16.83
CA ALA A 75 -5.24 -1.74 17.91
C ALA A 75 -5.35 -0.89 19.20
N GLY A 76 -6.18 0.16 19.22
CA GLY A 76 -6.39 1.00 20.40
C GLY A 76 -5.13 1.70 20.93
N MET A 77 -4.25 2.16 20.02
CA MET A 77 -2.93 2.74 20.36
C MET A 77 -1.98 1.80 21.14
N ASN A 78 -2.30 0.51 21.22
CA ASN A 78 -1.44 -0.48 21.86
C ASN A 78 -0.49 -1.14 20.83
N PRO A 79 0.83 -0.93 20.92
CA PRO A 79 1.80 -1.50 19.98
C PRO A 79 1.82 -3.02 19.97
N GLU A 80 1.62 -3.67 21.12
CA GLU A 80 1.62 -5.13 21.22
C GLU A 80 0.44 -5.75 20.47
N VAL A 81 -0.74 -5.11 20.53
CA VAL A 81 -1.90 -5.52 19.74
C VAL A 81 -1.62 -5.34 18.24
N GLY A 82 -0.98 -4.24 17.85
CA GLY A 82 -0.58 -4.01 16.46
C GLY A 82 0.41 -5.06 15.96
N LYS A 83 1.42 -5.40 16.77
CA LYS A 83 2.39 -6.46 16.46
C LYS A 83 1.70 -7.82 16.33
N ALA A 84 0.88 -8.20 17.29
CA ALA A 84 0.15 -9.46 17.24
C ALA A 84 -0.78 -9.54 16.02
N SER A 85 -1.44 -8.43 15.67
CA SER A 85 -2.28 -8.30 14.46
C SER A 85 -1.50 -8.51 13.17
N ALA A 86 -0.29 -7.95 13.08
CA ALA A 86 0.58 -8.15 11.92
C ALA A 86 1.08 -9.59 11.82
N MET A 87 1.37 -10.24 12.96
CA MET A 87 1.77 -11.66 13.00
C MET A 87 0.62 -12.60 12.62
N GLU A 88 -0.62 -12.32 13.08
CA GLU A 88 -1.83 -13.06 12.69
C GLU A 88 -2.00 -13.05 11.16
N SER A 89 -1.79 -11.90 10.53
CA SER A 89 -1.96 -11.70 9.09
C SER A 89 -0.65 -11.82 8.30
N TYR A 90 0.37 -12.52 8.83
CA TYR A 90 1.67 -12.65 8.17
C TYR A 90 1.56 -13.20 6.74
N ASP A 91 0.79 -14.27 6.56
CA ASP A 91 0.60 -14.90 5.24
C ASP A 91 -0.17 -13.98 4.28
N GLU A 92 -1.20 -13.27 4.74
CA GLU A 92 -1.92 -12.30 3.92
C GLU A 92 -1.00 -11.15 3.44
N ILE A 93 -0.11 -10.66 4.32
CA ILE A 93 0.88 -9.63 3.98
C ILE A 93 1.87 -10.18 2.95
N LYS A 94 2.39 -11.39 3.17
CA LYS A 94 3.34 -12.05 2.28
C LYS A 94 2.75 -12.26 0.88
N ASP A 95 1.54 -12.81 0.80
CA ASP A 95 0.85 -13.07 -0.46
C ASP A 95 0.59 -11.79 -1.25
N MET A 96 0.20 -10.71 -0.56
CA MET A 96 0.02 -9.40 -1.19
C MET A 96 1.34 -8.87 -1.79
N LEU A 97 2.47 -9.00 -1.09
CA LEU A 97 3.77 -8.55 -1.59
C LEU A 97 4.28 -9.41 -2.75
N MET A 98 4.01 -10.72 -2.72
CA MET A 98 4.34 -11.63 -3.82
C MET A 98 3.58 -11.28 -5.10
N LYS A 99 2.28 -10.95 -4.99
CA LYS A 99 1.46 -10.51 -6.15
C LYS A 99 2.03 -9.27 -6.84
N PHE A 100 2.62 -8.33 -6.10
CA PHE A 100 3.29 -7.18 -6.72
C PHE A 100 4.60 -7.56 -7.40
N SER A 101 5.24 -8.66 -6.98
CA SER A 101 6.50 -9.15 -7.56
C SER A 101 6.30 -9.91 -8.87
N GLU A 102 5.12 -10.51 -9.09
CA GLU A 102 4.76 -11.23 -10.32
C GLU A 102 4.58 -10.27 -11.51
N LYS A 103 4.95 -10.70 -12.74
CA LYS A 103 4.69 -9.91 -13.94
C LYS A 103 3.16 -9.79 -14.09
N GLU A 104 2.64 -8.57 -14.21
CA GLU A 104 1.31 -8.42 -14.79
C GLU A 104 1.42 -8.95 -16.22
N ASP A 105 0.86 -10.14 -16.47
CA ASP A 105 0.74 -10.67 -17.83
C ASP A 105 0.00 -9.62 -18.65
N THR A 106 0.75 -8.99 -19.54
CA THR A 106 0.24 -7.99 -20.46
C THR A 106 -0.71 -8.72 -21.39
N GLN A 107 -2.01 -8.48 -21.26
CA GLN A 107 -2.98 -8.77 -22.32
C GLN A 107 -2.82 -7.78 -23.47
#